data_AF-A0A2V6SXX6-F1
#
_entry.id   AF-A0A2V6SXX6-F1
#
_cell.length_a   1.000
_cell.length_b   1.000
_cell.length_c   1.000
_cell.angle_alpha   90.00
_cell.angle_beta   90.00
_cell.angle_gamma   90.00
#
_symmetry.space_group_name_H-M   'P 1'
#
loop_
_entity.id
_entity.type
_entity.pdbx_description
1 polymer ?
#
loop_
_entity_poly.entity_id
_entity_poly.type
_entity_poly.pdbx_seq_one_letter_code
_entity_poly.pdbx_strand_id
1 'polypeptide(L)'
;MTLVIGLYVACELIANVTAAKPIVVGPIVVPAGVFVYALSFTLIDLVNERLGKIGARRVIATAFSANLLLAVYAQLTVWWPAPAFFDG
;
A
#
# COMPACT_ATOMS: atom_id res chain seq x y z
N MET A 1 18.44 8.13 -1.79
CA MET A 1 17.97 6.96 -1.02
C MET A 1 16.59 7.17 -0.43
N THR A 2 16.42 8.19 0.41
CA THR A 2 15.15 8.52 1.09
C THR A 2 13.97 8.69 0.13
N LEU A 3 14.22 9.24 -1.06
CA LEU A 3 13.18 9.45 -2.09
C LEU A 3 12.65 8.12 -2.66
N VAL A 4 13.51 7.13 -2.92
CA VAL A 4 13.12 5.79 -3.41
C VAL A 4 12.35 5.03 -2.33
N ILE A 5 12.79 5.14 -1.07
CA ILE A 5 12.13 4.53 0.08
C ILE A 5 10.74 5.15 0.28
N GLY A 6 10.64 6.48 0.24
CA GLY A 6 9.36 7.18 0.33
C GLY A 6 8.42 6.83 -0.80
N LEU A 7 8.93 6.73 -2.04
CA LEU A 7 8.15 6.31 -3.19
C LEU A 7 7.66 4.86 -3.06
N TYR A 8 8.51 3.96 -2.57
CA TYR A 8 8.12 2.57 -2.30
C TYR A 8 7.00 2.48 -1.26
N VAL A 9 7.12 3.20 -0.13
CA VAL A 9 6.08 3.24 0.91
C VAL A 9 4.78 3.85 0.37
N ALA A 10 4.87 4.92 -0.42
CA ALA A 10 3.71 5.54 -1.06
C ALA A 10 3.02 4.57 -2.03
N CYS A 11 3.78 3.86 -2.86
CA CYS A 11 3.26 2.84 -3.77
C CYS A 11 2.61 1.67 -3.00
N GLU A 12 3.20 1.19 -1.92
CA GLU A 12 2.59 0.17 -1.04
C GLU A 12 1.25 0.62 -0.46
N LEU A 13 1.18 1.85 0.04
CA LEU A 13 -0.07 2.41 0.58
C LEU A 13 -1.14 2.55 -0.50
N ILE A 14 -0.79 3.12 -1.66
CA ILE A 14 -1.71 3.26 -2.80
C ILE A 14 -2.19 1.88 -3.26
N ALA A 15 -1.29 0.90 -3.38
CA ALA A 15 -1.63 -0.46 -3.80
C ALA A 15 -2.61 -1.11 -2.83
N ASN A 16 -2.41 -0.95 -1.52
CA ASN A 16 -3.28 -1.55 -0.51
C ASN A 16 -4.68 -0.92 -0.50
N VAL A 17 -4.77 0.42 -0.54
CA VAL A 17 -6.07 1.13 -0.65
C VAL A 17 -6.78 0.77 -1.95
N THR A 18 -6.06 0.75 -3.06
CA THR A 18 -6.64 0.51 -4.39
C THR A 18 -6.97 -0.97 -4.61
N ALA A 19 -6.35 -1.89 -3.88
CA ALA A 19 -6.70 -3.31 -3.90
C ALA A 19 -8.11 -3.58 -3.36
N ALA A 20 -8.65 -2.71 -2.49
CA ALA A 20 -10.03 -2.79 -2.02
C ALA A 20 -11.06 -2.56 -3.14
N LYS A 21 -10.65 -2.01 -4.30
CA LYS A 21 -11.51 -1.80 -5.47
C LYS A 21 -11.09 -2.73 -6.62
N PRO A 22 -11.77 -3.88 -6.80
CA PRO A 22 -11.55 -4.73 -7.95
C PRO A 22 -11.92 -4.01 -9.24
N ILE A 23 -11.15 -4.23 -10.30
CA ILE A 23 -11.41 -3.76 -11.65
C ILE A 23 -11.48 -4.95 -12.61
N VAL A 24 -12.24 -4.79 -13.68
CA VAL A 24 -12.33 -5.79 -14.75
C VAL A 24 -11.36 -5.39 -15.85
N VAL A 25 -10.45 -6.30 -16.21
CA VAL A 25 -9.54 -6.15 -17.34
C VAL A 25 -9.81 -7.29 -18.31
N GLY A 26 -10.62 -7.03 -19.33
CA GLY A 26 -11.09 -8.05 -20.26
C GLY A 26 -11.96 -9.12 -19.56
N PRO A 27 -11.64 -10.42 -19.65
CA PRO A 27 -12.42 -11.49 -19.01
C PRO A 27 -12.04 -11.78 -17.55
N ILE A 28 -11.06 -11.06 -16.97
CA ILE A 28 -10.50 -11.36 -15.65
C ILE A 28 -10.76 -10.19 -14.69
N VAL A 29 -11.12 -10.50 -13.44
CA VAL A 29 -11.23 -9.53 -12.35
C VAL A 29 -9.89 -9.47 -11.62
N VAL A 30 -9.30 -8.27 -11.55
CA VAL A 30 -8.03 -8.03 -10.87
C VAL A 30 -8.16 -6.85 -9.90
N PRO A 31 -7.49 -6.90 -8.73
CA PRO A 31 -7.39 -5.74 -7.86
C PRO A 31 -6.73 -4.58 -8.62
N ALA A 32 -7.27 -3.37 -8.52
CA ALA A 32 -6.66 -2.23 -9.21
C ALA A 32 -5.24 -1.91 -8.69
N GLY A 33 -4.89 -2.38 -7.49
CA GLY A 33 -3.54 -2.28 -6.93
C GLY A 33 -2.46 -3.08 -7.66
N VAL A 34 -2.81 -4.03 -8.56
CA VAL A 34 -1.82 -4.89 -9.25
C VAL A 34 -0.79 -4.07 -10.05
N PHE A 35 -1.22 -3.01 -10.74
CA PHE A 35 -0.30 -2.15 -11.50
C PHE A 35 0.71 -1.44 -10.61
N VAL A 36 0.27 -1.04 -9.41
CA VAL A 36 1.12 -0.35 -8.44
C VAL A 36 2.08 -1.34 -7.79
N TYR A 37 1.67 -2.59 -7.54
CA TYR A 37 2.57 -3.63 -7.06
C TYR A 37 3.71 -3.93 -8.03
N ALA A 38 3.46 -3.92 -9.35
CA ALA A 38 4.53 -4.06 -10.33
C ALA A 38 5.60 -2.95 -10.17
N LEU A 39 5.17 -1.72 -9.92
CA LEU A 39 6.07 -0.59 -9.66
C LEU A 39 6.82 -0.74 -8.33
N SER A 40 6.12 -1.18 -7.27
CA SER A 40 6.71 -1.48 -5.96
C SER A 40 7.80 -2.54 -6.03
N PHE A 41 7.65 -3.56 -6.90
CA PHE A 41 8.69 -4.57 -7.13
C PHE A 41 9.95 -3.97 -7.75
N THR A 42 9.81 -3.10 -8.75
CA THR A 42 10.99 -2.42 -9.32
C THR A 42 11.70 -1.54 -8.30
N LEU A 43 10.93 -0.85 -7.45
CA LEU A 43 11.48 -0.02 -6.38
C LEU A 43 12.20 -0.84 -5.30
N ILE A 44 11.63 -1.97 -4.88
CA ILE A 44 12.28 -2.81 -3.85
C ILE A 44 13.55 -3.47 -4.38
N ASP A 45 13.59 -3.86 -5.65
CA ASP A 45 14.80 -4.39 -6.27
C ASP A 45 15.92 -3.34 -6.30
N LEU A 46 15.59 -2.09 -6.69
CA LEU A 46 16.54 -0.98 -6.65
C LEU A 46 17.01 -0.67 -5.22
N VAL A 47 16.11 -0.74 -4.24
CA VAL A 47 16.46 -0.60 -2.82
C VAL A 47 17.41 -1.72 -2.38
N ASN A 48 17.13 -2.97 -2.77
CA ASN A 48 17.92 -4.14 -2.41
C ASN A 48 19.33 -4.10 -3.01
N GLU A 49 19.45 -3.66 -4.26
CA GLU A 49 20.75 -3.52 -4.95
C GLU A 49 21.65 -2.46 -4.29
N ARG A 50 21.05 -1.40 -3.73
CA ARG A 50 21.79 -0.25 -3.18
C ARG A 50 22.00 -0.29 -1.67
N LEU A 51 21.04 -0.80 -0.91
CA LEU A 51 21.10 -0.89 0.57
C LEU A 51 21.47 -2.30 1.06
N GLY A 52 21.52 -3.28 0.16
CA GLY A 52 21.67 -4.69 0.50
C GLY A 52 20.47 -5.26 1.25
N LYS A 53 20.56 -6.56 1.59
CA LYS A 53 19.49 -7.33 2.26
C LYS A 53 19.00 -6.70 3.57
N ILE A 54 19.91 -6.16 4.39
CA ILE A 54 19.57 -5.66 5.72
C ILE A 54 18.80 -4.35 5.62
N GLY A 55 19.23 -3.43 4.74
CA GLY A 55 18.55 -2.15 4.55
C GLY A 55 17.21 -2.33 3.83
N ALA A 56 17.12 -3.22 2.84
CA ALA A 56 15.84 -3.55 2.21
C ALA A 56 14.82 -4.11 3.21
N ARG A 57 15.25 -5.00 4.11
CA ARG A 57 14.37 -5.54 5.16
C ARG A 57 13.83 -4.46 6.10
N ARG A 58 14.62 -3.43 6.42
CA ARG A 58 14.14 -2.28 7.21
C ARG A 58 13.10 -1.47 6.43
N VAL A 59 13.31 -1.24 5.14
CA VAL A 59 12.36 -0.52 4.27
C VAL A 59 11.02 -1.24 4.18
N ILE A 60 11.05 -2.56 3.99
CA ILE A 60 9.85 -3.39 3.98
C ILE A 60 9.15 -3.34 5.34
N ALA A 61 9.90 -3.45 6.45
CA ALA A 61 9.33 -3.36 7.79
C ALA A 61 8.67 -1.99 8.05
N THR A 62 9.26 -0.88 7.57
CA THR A 62 8.65 0.45 7.68
C THR A 62 7.40 0.58 6.82
N ALA A 63 7.40 0.05 5.59
CA ALA A 63 6.24 0.09 4.71
C ALA A 63 5.08 -0.76 5.26
N PHE A 64 5.39 -1.96 5.77
CA PHE A 64 4.44 -2.82 6.48
C PHE A 64 3.84 -2.11 7.70
N SER A 65 4.68 -1.43 8.49
CA SER A 65 4.22 -0.68 9.67
C SER A 65 3.29 0.47 9.29
N ALA A 66 3.58 1.18 8.20
CA ALA A 66 2.70 2.23 7.65
C ALA A 66 1.36 1.65 7.17
N ASN A 67 1.39 0.48 6.52
CA ASN A 67 0.19 -0.20 6.06
C ASN A 67 -0.68 -0.69 7.23
N LEU A 68 -0.05 -1.22 8.28
CA LEU A 68 -0.72 -1.60 9.51
C LEU A 68 -1.42 -0.39 10.18
N LEU A 69 -0.73 0.76 10.23
CA LEU A 69 -1.28 1.99 10.78
C LEU A 69 -2.50 2.46 9.97
N LEU A 70 -2.42 2.39 8.64
CA LEU A 70 -3.55 2.68 7.76
C LEU A 70 -4.73 1.73 8.03
N ALA A 71 -4.48 0.43 8.14
CA ALA A 71 -5.53 -0.57 8.38
C ALA A 71 -6.22 -0.35 9.75
N VAL A 72 -5.44 -0.07 10.80
CA VAL A 72 -5.97 0.26 12.13
C VAL A 72 -6.81 1.54 12.07
N TYR A 73 -6.31 2.57 11.38
CA TYR A 73 -7.05 3.83 11.23
C TYR A 73 -8.36 3.65 10.44
N ALA A 74 -8.34 2.86 9.37
CA ALA A 74 -9.54 2.53 8.61
C ALA A 74 -10.55 1.77 9.46
N GLN A 75 -10.10 0.79 10.26
CA GLN A 75 -10.98 0.06 11.18
C GLN A 75 -11.58 0.97 12.25
N LEU A 76 -10.80 1.89 12.83
CA LEU A 76 -11.30 2.88 13.79
C LEU A 76 -12.34 3.80 13.15
N THR A 77 -12.12 4.22 11.91
CA THR A 77 -13.04 5.07 11.16
C THR A 77 -14.36 4.34 10.87
N VAL A 78 -14.32 3.05 10.54
CA VAL A 78 -15.52 2.22 10.32
C VAL A 78 -16.25 1.95 11.64
N TRP A 79 -15.52 1.80 12.75
CA TRP A 79 -16.12 1.56 14.05
C TRP A 79 -16.78 2.80 14.66
N TRP A 80 -16.33 3.99 14.25
CA TRP A 80 -17.00 5.23 14.62
C TRP A 80 -18.39 5.32 13.98
N PRO A 81 -19.44 5.56 14.77
CA PRO A 81 -20.78 5.69 14.25
C PRO A 81 -20.85 6.90 13.31
N ALA A 82 -21.47 6.69 12.14
CA ALA A 82 -21.75 7.77 11.22
C ALA A 82 -22.58 8.86 11.93
N PRO A 83 -22.31 10.15 11.69
CA PRO A 83 -23.10 11.22 12.26
C PRO A 83 -24.57 11.08 11.85
N ALA A 84 -25.49 11.32 12.79
CA ALA A 84 -26.94 11.09 12.68
C ALA A 84 -27.67 11.90 11.57
N PHE A 85 -26.95 12.60 10.69
CA PHE A 85 -27.49 13.38 9.58
C PHE A 85 -27.36 12.68 8.22
N PHE A 86 -26.73 11.50 8.16
CA PHE A 86 -26.66 10.64 6.97
C PHE A 86 -27.30 9.28 7.27
N ASP A 87 -28.60 9.19 7.02
CA ASP A 87 -29.34 7.94 6.87
C ASP A 87 -29.49 7.67 5.37
N GLY A 88 -28.82 6.62 4.87
CA GLY A 88 -29.10 5.92 3.60
C GLY A 88 -28.92 6.71 2.30
#